data_AF-A0A358HSD9-F1
#
_entry.id   AF-A0A358HSD9-F1
#
_cell.length_a   1.000
_cell.length_b   1.000
_cell.length_c   1.000
_cell.angle_alpha   90.00
_cell.angle_beta   90.00
_cell.angle_gamma   90.00
#
_symmetry.space_group_name_H-M   'P 1'
#
loop_
_entity.id
_entity.type
_entity.pdbx_description
1 polymer ?
#
loop_
_entity_poly.entity_id
_entity_poly.type
_entity_poly.pdbx_seq_one_letter_code
_entity_poly.pdbx_strand_id
1 'polypeptide(L)'
;MTNFEQLISDQFCAFDANYLSQQATFEAQLAPLQDKLIAIQKTGNSMAASDQQMIECKWFLSYTADWKTLAGKLAAFEKSLDNPDQDWASQQVAIDGSWGPCYDQWFLKVDAMIDAVNTLADQGQAPKYPFLFLAPIATPQKMVAWLESQKTSHIFADGLDRRDALGAVTATLSQMCFKSEIRDYFQTHVKGFNLSDDYIAAYKKWLDDWQDGQSGYWGGWFATASDGVLKSPDLSLTFHNISYQHGKVDLWVEIFATTLAIRDQAYPFGWKHNDDFNNHNNYDVTKIFDLGWSHVDDASQKAASDDISVVLDWCLTKSMTPDGGFIDDPTFYNSVGAAYYYGVSFLDQAGYFATTKPFWTDKPFADGPALCCKIQKKIKSEGLDDAEAKAALEKLVDACGNCT
;
A
#
# COMPACT_ATOMS: atom_id res chain seq x y z
N MET A 1 -1.96 15.96 -18.73
CA MET A 1 -2.59 14.88 -17.96
C MET A 1 -3.51 15.53 -16.93
N THR A 2 -4.61 14.89 -16.55
CA THR A 2 -5.52 15.42 -15.51
C THR A 2 -4.78 15.50 -14.18
N ASN A 3 -4.87 16.64 -13.48
CA ASN A 3 -4.43 16.73 -12.09
C ASN A 3 -5.55 16.14 -11.21
N PHE A 4 -5.39 14.89 -10.80
CA PHE A 4 -6.41 14.18 -10.02
C PHE A 4 -6.54 14.70 -8.58
N GLU A 5 -5.46 15.21 -7.98
CA GLU A 5 -5.52 15.81 -6.64
C GLU A 5 -6.41 17.06 -6.64
N GLN A 6 -6.21 17.93 -7.62
CA GLN A 6 -7.05 19.11 -7.80
C GLN A 6 -8.49 18.72 -8.12
N LEU A 7 -8.70 17.74 -9.01
CA LEU A 7 -10.03 17.24 -9.34
C LEU A 7 -10.78 16.75 -8.09
N ILE A 8 -10.14 15.95 -7.25
CA ILE A 8 -10.72 15.40 -6.03
C ILE A 8 -11.07 16.54 -5.06
N SER A 9 -10.13 17.48 -4.85
CA SER A 9 -10.34 18.66 -4.01
C SER A 9 -11.54 19.50 -4.49
N ASP A 10 -11.62 19.76 -5.79
CA ASP A 10 -12.72 20.51 -6.42
C ASP A 10 -14.07 19.79 -6.23
N GLN A 11 -14.10 18.46 -6.37
CA GLN A 11 -15.33 17.69 -6.16
C GLN A 11 -15.79 17.71 -4.71
N PHE A 12 -14.88 17.60 -3.74
CA PHE A 12 -15.22 17.76 -2.34
C PHE A 12 -15.75 19.17 -2.03
N CYS A 13 -15.14 20.21 -2.61
CA CYS A 13 -15.63 21.58 -2.48
C CYS A 13 -17.00 21.80 -3.14
N ALA A 14 -17.31 21.06 -4.20
CA ALA A 14 -18.63 21.07 -4.83
C ALA A 14 -19.70 20.41 -3.94
N PHE A 15 -19.33 19.37 -3.17
CA PHE A 15 -20.21 18.72 -2.21
C PHE A 15 -20.39 19.54 -0.92
N ASP A 16 -19.30 20.05 -0.36
CA ASP A 16 -19.27 20.92 0.82
C ASP A 16 -18.38 22.14 0.55
N ALA A 17 -18.99 23.33 0.44
CA ALA A 17 -18.28 24.58 0.17
C ALA A 17 -17.27 24.96 1.27
N ASN A 18 -17.36 24.36 2.46
CA ASN A 18 -16.42 24.58 3.57
C ASN A 18 -15.38 23.46 3.69
N TYR A 19 -15.32 22.50 2.75
CA TYR A 19 -14.51 21.29 2.85
C TYR A 19 -13.06 21.57 3.28
N LEU A 20 -12.35 22.46 2.58
CA LEU A 20 -10.95 22.79 2.88
C LEU A 20 -10.77 23.36 4.30
N SER A 21 -11.70 24.20 4.75
CA SER A 21 -11.64 24.77 6.10
C SER A 21 -11.95 23.74 7.19
N GLN A 22 -12.85 22.81 6.91
CA GLN A 22 -13.19 21.72 7.83
C GLN A 22 -12.05 20.70 7.91
N GLN A 23 -11.50 20.31 6.76
CA GLN A 23 -10.33 19.43 6.68
C GLN A 23 -9.17 19.99 7.51
N ALA A 24 -8.79 21.26 7.30
CA ALA A 24 -7.74 21.90 8.09
C ALA A 24 -8.06 21.95 9.60
N THR A 25 -9.33 22.16 9.96
CA THR A 25 -9.77 22.20 11.35
C THR A 25 -9.67 20.83 12.04
N PHE A 26 -10.00 19.75 11.32
CA PHE A 26 -9.90 18.39 11.85
C PHE A 26 -8.46 17.86 11.82
N GLU A 27 -7.67 18.23 10.80
CA GLU A 27 -6.24 17.95 10.76
C GLU A 27 -5.52 18.53 11.98
N ALA A 28 -5.81 19.80 12.33
CA ALA A 28 -5.26 20.45 13.52
C ALA A 28 -5.68 19.79 14.85
N GLN A 29 -6.80 19.06 14.87
CA GLN A 29 -7.25 18.28 16.04
C GLN A 29 -6.61 16.90 16.08
N LEU A 30 -6.42 16.26 14.92
CA LEU A 30 -5.85 14.92 14.80
C LEU A 30 -4.34 14.90 15.09
N ALA A 31 -3.59 15.89 14.57
CA ALA A 31 -2.13 15.95 14.69
C ALA A 31 -1.60 15.79 16.13
N PRO A 32 -2.08 16.53 17.15
CA PRO A 32 -1.57 16.35 18.52
C PRO A 32 -1.89 14.98 19.13
N LEU A 33 -2.98 14.32 18.70
CA LEU A 33 -3.31 12.97 19.15
C LEU A 33 -2.38 11.92 18.51
N GLN A 34 -2.03 12.11 17.24
CA GLN A 34 -1.02 11.30 16.56
C GLN A 34 0.34 11.44 17.23
N ASP A 35 0.77 12.66 17.54
CA ASP A 35 2.03 12.90 18.26
C ASP A 35 2.07 12.19 19.62
N LYS A 36 0.95 12.23 20.37
CA LYS A 36 0.81 11.50 21.64
C LYS A 36 0.91 9.99 21.44
N LEU A 37 0.23 9.44 20.43
CA LEU A 37 0.30 8.01 20.09
C LEU A 37 1.73 7.59 19.75
N ILE A 38 2.40 8.31 18.84
CA ILE A 38 3.78 8.06 18.41
C ILE A 38 4.73 8.11 19.61
N ALA A 39 4.57 9.09 20.50
CA ALA A 39 5.41 9.20 21.70
C ALA A 39 5.25 7.99 22.62
N ILE A 40 4.04 7.45 22.77
CA ILE A 40 3.78 6.23 23.55
C ILE A 40 4.38 5.00 22.85
N GLN A 41 4.18 4.87 21.53
CA GLN A 41 4.69 3.74 20.73
C GLN A 41 6.22 3.66 20.76
N LYS A 42 6.91 4.80 20.77
CA LYS A 42 8.37 4.86 20.97
C LYS A 42 8.85 4.29 22.30
N THR A 43 7.97 4.10 23.29
CA THR A 43 8.31 3.43 24.56
C THR A 43 8.08 1.92 24.53
N GLY A 44 7.64 1.37 23.39
CA GLY A 44 7.42 -0.07 23.21
C GLY A 44 5.97 -0.52 23.44
N ASN A 45 5.02 0.39 23.69
CA ASN A 45 3.61 0.04 23.77
C ASN A 45 2.92 0.28 22.42
N SER A 46 2.43 -0.77 21.76
CA SER A 46 1.80 -0.69 20.44
C SER A 46 0.56 0.20 20.40
N MET A 47 -0.18 0.30 21.52
CA MET A 47 -1.44 1.02 21.60
C MET A 47 -2.41 0.61 20.48
N ALA A 48 -2.57 -0.70 20.25
CA ALA A 48 -3.25 -1.26 19.07
C ALA A 48 -4.69 -0.76 18.86
N ALA A 49 -5.46 -0.49 19.91
CA ALA A 49 -6.81 0.08 19.76
C ALA A 49 -6.77 1.55 19.32
N SER A 50 -5.86 2.33 19.91
CA SER A 50 -5.65 3.73 19.54
C SER A 50 -5.13 3.86 18.11
N ASP A 51 -4.24 2.95 17.69
CA ASP A 51 -3.71 2.91 16.32
C ASP A 51 -4.82 2.65 15.28
N GLN A 52 -5.68 1.67 15.53
CA GLN A 52 -6.86 1.41 14.69
C GLN A 52 -7.79 2.63 14.59
N GLN A 53 -8.05 3.33 15.71
CA GLN A 53 -8.88 4.53 15.68
C GLN A 53 -8.23 5.70 14.93
N MET A 54 -6.91 5.86 15.07
CA MET A 54 -6.13 6.85 14.35
C MET A 54 -6.17 6.63 12.83
N ILE A 55 -6.01 5.38 12.39
CA ILE A 55 -6.13 4.98 10.98
C ILE A 55 -7.50 5.35 10.42
N GLU A 56 -8.58 5.02 11.14
CA GLU A 56 -9.93 5.35 10.67
C GLU A 56 -10.21 6.86 10.68
N CYS A 57 -9.65 7.62 11.64
CA CYS A 57 -9.72 9.09 11.63
C CYS A 57 -9.01 9.67 10.39
N LYS A 58 -7.82 9.16 10.04
CA LYS A 58 -7.11 9.57 8.82
C LYS A 58 -7.94 9.27 7.58
N TRP A 59 -8.58 8.09 7.52
CA TRP A 59 -9.45 7.74 6.39
C TRP A 59 -10.61 8.74 6.24
N PHE A 60 -11.34 9.02 7.33
CA PHE A 60 -12.43 10.00 7.30
C PHE A 60 -11.96 11.39 6.88
N LEU A 61 -10.78 11.83 7.36
CA LEU A 61 -10.19 13.13 7.02
C LEU A 61 -9.78 13.26 5.55
N SER A 62 -9.27 12.18 4.96
CA SER A 62 -8.70 12.20 3.60
C SER A 62 -9.69 11.81 2.51
N TYR A 63 -10.66 10.94 2.81
CA TYR A 63 -11.51 10.31 1.80
C TYR A 63 -13.00 10.65 1.95
N THR A 64 -13.38 11.48 2.92
CA THR A 64 -14.79 11.82 3.15
C THR A 64 -15.00 13.29 3.48
N ALA A 65 -16.24 13.75 3.35
CA ALA A 65 -16.75 14.97 3.96
C ALA A 65 -17.70 14.69 5.16
N ASP A 66 -17.59 13.52 5.81
CA ASP A 66 -18.39 13.16 6.99
C ASP A 66 -17.75 13.66 8.30
N TRP A 67 -17.78 14.98 8.45
CA TRP A 67 -17.22 15.69 9.60
C TRP A 67 -17.84 15.28 10.93
N LYS A 68 -19.13 14.90 10.92
CA LYS A 68 -19.84 14.53 12.14
C LYS A 68 -19.32 13.20 12.67
N THR A 69 -19.16 12.21 11.79
CA THR A 69 -18.60 10.92 12.18
C THR A 69 -17.13 11.06 12.56
N LEU A 70 -16.35 11.85 11.81
CA LEU A 70 -14.96 12.15 12.16
C LEU A 70 -14.82 12.76 13.56
N ALA A 71 -15.65 13.73 13.92
CA ALA A 71 -15.64 14.32 15.26
C ALA A 71 -15.88 13.27 16.37
N GLY A 72 -16.82 12.34 16.14
CA GLY A 72 -17.08 11.23 17.06
C GLY A 72 -15.88 10.28 17.18
N LYS A 73 -15.26 9.95 16.04
CA LYS A 73 -14.07 9.09 15.97
C LYS A 73 -12.85 9.71 16.65
N LEU A 74 -12.62 11.02 16.48
CA LEU A 74 -11.56 11.73 17.18
C LEU A 74 -11.74 11.72 18.70
N ALA A 75 -12.96 11.95 19.19
CA ALA A 75 -13.22 11.89 20.62
C ALA A 75 -12.99 10.47 21.20
N ALA A 76 -13.31 9.43 20.42
CA ALA A 76 -13.06 8.06 20.81
C ALA A 76 -11.56 7.69 20.76
N PHE A 77 -10.82 8.22 19.78
CA PHE A 77 -9.36 8.10 19.69
C PHE A 77 -8.66 8.79 20.86
N GLU A 78 -9.01 10.04 21.14
CA GLU A 78 -8.46 10.80 22.28
C GLU A 78 -8.64 10.02 23.58
N LYS A 79 -9.86 9.49 23.80
CA LYS A 79 -10.17 8.70 24.99
C LYS A 79 -9.39 7.38 25.06
N SER A 80 -9.14 6.71 23.94
CA SER A 80 -8.39 5.44 24.00
C SER A 80 -6.94 5.64 24.39
N LEU A 81 -6.34 6.81 24.12
CA LEU A 81 -4.96 7.13 24.50
C LEU A 81 -4.73 7.14 26.02
N ASP A 82 -5.79 7.19 26.83
CA ASP A 82 -5.68 7.18 28.30
C ASP A 82 -5.60 5.76 28.89
N ASN A 83 -5.83 4.71 28.10
CA ASN A 83 -5.70 3.32 28.54
C ASN A 83 -4.58 2.60 27.78
N PRO A 84 -3.45 2.26 28.44
CA PRO A 84 -2.35 1.54 27.80
C PRO A 84 -2.61 0.03 27.62
N ASP A 85 -3.63 -0.54 28.25
CA ASP A 85 -3.99 -1.96 28.11
C ASP A 85 -4.89 -2.16 26.88
N GLN A 86 -4.25 -2.46 25.75
CA GLN A 86 -4.89 -2.52 24.43
C GLN A 86 -4.59 -3.78 23.61
N ASP A 87 -3.89 -4.78 24.18
CA ASP A 87 -3.48 -6.00 23.46
C ASP A 87 -4.66 -6.81 22.91
N TRP A 88 -5.85 -6.63 23.51
CA TRP A 88 -7.10 -7.21 23.04
C TRP A 88 -7.46 -6.78 21.61
N ALA A 89 -7.00 -5.62 21.14
CA ALA A 89 -7.37 -5.08 19.83
C ALA A 89 -6.67 -5.80 18.67
N SER A 90 -5.56 -6.50 18.94
CA SER A 90 -4.85 -7.32 17.95
C SER A 90 -5.42 -8.74 17.85
N GLN A 91 -6.39 -9.10 18.69
CA GLN A 91 -6.97 -10.44 18.72
C GLN A 91 -8.09 -10.58 17.69
N GLN A 92 -8.25 -11.80 17.17
CA GLN A 92 -9.39 -12.12 16.33
C GLN A 92 -10.70 -12.02 17.14
N VAL A 93 -11.69 -11.36 16.57
CA VAL A 93 -13.00 -11.09 17.18
C VAL A 93 -13.87 -12.34 17.12
N ALA A 94 -14.41 -12.75 18.27
CA ALA A 94 -15.17 -14.00 18.40
C ALA A 94 -16.52 -14.01 17.69
N ILE A 95 -17.16 -12.84 17.52
CA ILE A 95 -18.53 -12.75 17.02
C ILE A 95 -18.63 -13.00 15.50
N ASP A 96 -17.66 -12.52 14.73
CA ASP A 96 -17.69 -12.53 13.27
C ASP A 96 -16.36 -12.95 12.62
N GLY A 97 -15.31 -13.18 13.44
CA GLY A 97 -13.98 -13.58 13.00
C GLY A 97 -13.15 -12.48 12.37
N SER A 98 -13.52 -11.20 12.52
CA SER A 98 -12.72 -10.09 12.01
C SER A 98 -11.47 -9.82 12.84
N TRP A 99 -10.56 -9.02 12.30
CA TRP A 99 -9.58 -8.24 13.07
C TRP A 99 -10.01 -6.78 13.08
N GLY A 100 -9.31 -5.95 13.86
CA GLY A 100 -9.60 -4.53 13.95
C GLY A 100 -10.94 -4.21 14.63
N PRO A 101 -11.16 -4.62 15.89
CA PRO A 101 -12.42 -4.38 16.60
C PRO A 101 -12.77 -2.91 16.77
N CYS A 102 -11.80 -1.99 16.63
CA CYS A 102 -12.02 -0.55 16.73
C CYS A 102 -12.48 0.11 15.42
N TYR A 103 -12.40 -0.60 14.29
CA TYR A 103 -12.90 -0.10 13.01
C TYR A 103 -14.43 -0.22 12.95
N ASP A 104 -15.10 0.84 12.50
CA ASP A 104 -16.48 0.74 12.04
C ASP A 104 -16.54 0.39 10.55
N GLN A 105 -15.61 0.93 9.75
CA GLN A 105 -15.51 0.61 8.34
C GLN A 105 -15.14 -0.85 8.10
N TRP A 106 -16.00 -1.54 7.35
CA TRP A 106 -15.82 -2.95 7.04
C TRP A 106 -14.54 -3.24 6.24
N PHE A 107 -14.18 -2.38 5.28
CA PHE A 107 -13.00 -2.62 4.43
C PHE A 107 -11.68 -2.52 5.23
N LEU A 108 -11.62 -1.70 6.29
CA LEU A 108 -10.46 -1.65 7.18
C LEU A 108 -10.29 -2.95 7.98
N LYS A 109 -11.38 -3.66 8.28
CA LYS A 109 -11.32 -5.01 8.87
C LYS A 109 -10.84 -6.07 7.88
N VAL A 110 -11.13 -5.88 6.59
CA VAL A 110 -10.63 -6.75 5.52
C VAL A 110 -9.11 -6.59 5.40
N ASP A 111 -8.64 -5.34 5.43
CA ASP A 111 -7.20 -5.01 5.41
C ASP A 111 -6.47 -5.56 6.65
N ALA A 112 -6.97 -5.26 7.86
CA ALA A 112 -6.38 -5.81 9.09
C ALA A 112 -6.39 -7.35 9.14
N MET A 113 -7.35 -8.00 8.46
CA MET A 113 -7.37 -9.46 8.38
C MET A 113 -6.25 -10.00 7.49
N ILE A 114 -5.91 -9.34 6.37
CA ILE A 114 -4.90 -9.90 5.47
C ILE A 114 -3.51 -9.91 6.12
N ASP A 115 -3.18 -8.91 6.93
CA ASP A 115 -1.93 -8.88 7.71
C ASP A 115 -1.87 -10.03 8.73
N ALA A 116 -2.96 -10.23 9.46
CA ALA A 116 -3.08 -11.34 10.41
C ALA A 116 -2.99 -12.70 9.71
N VAL A 117 -3.60 -12.85 8.52
CA VAL A 117 -3.54 -14.09 7.75
C VAL A 117 -2.14 -14.38 7.22
N ASN A 118 -1.39 -13.39 6.74
CA ASN A 118 0.01 -13.61 6.34
C ASN A 118 0.82 -14.18 7.53
N THR A 119 0.68 -13.58 8.72
CA THR A 119 1.35 -14.08 9.93
C THR A 119 0.93 -15.50 10.29
N LEU A 120 -0.36 -15.82 10.21
CA LEU A 120 -0.88 -17.15 10.52
C LEU A 120 -0.45 -18.19 9.48
N ALA A 121 -0.37 -17.81 8.21
CA ALA A 121 0.08 -18.68 7.12
C ALA A 121 1.55 -19.06 7.30
N ASP A 122 2.42 -18.10 7.62
CA ASP A 122 3.83 -18.34 7.91
C ASP A 122 4.02 -19.29 9.11
N GLN A 123 3.12 -19.22 10.08
CA GLN A 123 3.13 -20.08 11.27
C GLN A 123 2.40 -21.42 11.09
N GLY A 124 1.73 -21.64 9.95
CA GLY A 124 0.89 -22.81 9.71
C GLY A 124 -0.29 -22.95 10.69
N GLN A 125 -0.79 -21.84 11.23
CA GLN A 125 -1.85 -21.82 12.24
C GLN A 125 -3.21 -21.47 11.62
N ALA A 126 -4.25 -22.22 11.96
CA ALA A 126 -5.61 -21.88 11.54
C ALA A 126 -6.18 -20.68 12.33
N PRO A 127 -7.08 -19.87 11.74
CA PRO A 127 -7.77 -18.83 12.49
C PRO A 127 -8.63 -19.44 13.59
N LYS A 128 -8.81 -18.70 14.68
CA LYS A 128 -9.57 -19.15 15.85
C LYS A 128 -11.08 -19.19 15.58
N TYR A 129 -11.59 -18.24 14.80
CA TYR A 129 -13.01 -18.06 14.51
C TYR A 129 -13.28 -18.02 12.98
N PRO A 130 -14.48 -18.43 12.53
CA PRO A 130 -14.84 -18.35 11.11
C PRO A 130 -14.96 -16.90 10.62
N PHE A 131 -14.60 -16.65 9.36
CA PHE A 131 -14.60 -15.31 8.73
C PHE A 131 -16.01 -14.90 8.26
N LEU A 132 -16.97 -14.85 9.18
CA LEU A 132 -18.34 -14.45 8.88
C LEU A 132 -18.44 -12.98 8.45
N PHE A 133 -17.51 -12.14 8.90
CA PHE A 133 -17.44 -10.72 8.51
C PHE A 133 -17.23 -10.52 6.99
N LEU A 134 -16.72 -11.52 6.25
CA LEU A 134 -16.58 -11.45 4.80
C LEU A 134 -17.91 -11.62 4.04
N ALA A 135 -19.05 -11.73 4.74
CA ALA A 135 -20.39 -11.83 4.14
C ALA A 135 -20.70 -10.83 3.00
N PRO A 136 -20.21 -9.58 2.99
CA PRO A 136 -20.41 -8.64 1.89
C PRO A 136 -19.77 -9.07 0.57
N ILE A 137 -18.74 -9.91 0.61
CA ILE A 137 -18.03 -10.42 -0.58
C ILE A 137 -17.99 -11.95 -0.64
N ALA A 138 -18.71 -12.67 0.23
CA ALA A 138 -18.57 -14.13 0.40
C ALA A 138 -18.92 -15.02 -0.82
N THR A 139 -19.40 -14.44 -1.92
CA THR A 139 -19.74 -15.15 -3.16
C THR A 139 -19.24 -14.35 -4.36
N PRO A 140 -18.95 -14.98 -5.51
CA PRO A 140 -18.47 -14.28 -6.70
C PRO A 140 -19.36 -13.08 -7.09
N GLN A 141 -20.69 -13.24 -7.05
CA GLN A 141 -21.64 -12.19 -7.42
C GLN A 141 -21.61 -11.02 -6.45
N LYS A 142 -21.55 -11.31 -5.14
CA LYS A 142 -21.46 -10.27 -4.10
C LYS A 142 -20.14 -9.51 -4.17
N MET A 143 -19.02 -10.21 -4.36
CA MET A 143 -17.71 -9.61 -4.55
C MET A 143 -17.73 -8.63 -5.74
N VAL A 144 -18.18 -9.09 -6.92
CA VAL A 144 -18.26 -8.22 -8.11
C VAL A 144 -19.19 -7.04 -7.86
N ALA A 145 -20.37 -7.25 -7.26
CA ALA A 145 -21.29 -6.16 -6.96
C ALA A 145 -20.70 -5.12 -6.00
N TRP A 146 -19.97 -5.56 -4.98
CA TRP A 146 -19.27 -4.67 -4.05
C TRP A 146 -18.18 -3.88 -4.78
N LEU A 147 -17.32 -4.55 -5.56
CA LEU A 147 -16.24 -3.91 -6.31
C LEU A 147 -16.77 -2.89 -7.33
N GLU A 148 -17.83 -3.22 -8.06
CA GLU A 148 -18.50 -2.27 -8.97
C GLU A 148 -19.07 -1.05 -8.24
N SER A 149 -19.59 -1.23 -7.02
CA SER A 149 -20.10 -0.11 -6.20
C SER A 149 -18.99 0.83 -5.69
N GLN A 150 -17.75 0.33 -5.61
CA GLN A 150 -16.59 1.09 -5.15
C GLN A 150 -15.74 1.66 -6.28
N LYS A 151 -15.81 1.07 -7.48
CA LYS A 151 -14.94 1.42 -8.62
C LYS A 151 -15.00 2.90 -8.99
N THR A 152 -16.17 3.53 -8.90
CA THR A 152 -16.38 4.93 -9.31
C THR A 152 -16.82 5.80 -8.14
N SER A 153 -15.96 6.74 -7.75
CA SER A 153 -16.22 7.83 -6.80
C SER A 153 -17.16 8.86 -7.42
N HIS A 154 -18.17 9.26 -6.65
CA HIS A 154 -19.13 10.32 -6.98
C HIS A 154 -19.02 11.43 -5.93
N ILE A 155 -17.78 11.90 -5.69
CA ILE A 155 -17.43 12.76 -4.56
C ILE A 155 -18.29 14.01 -4.53
N PHE A 156 -18.53 14.63 -5.69
CA PHE A 156 -19.37 15.83 -5.80
C PHE A 156 -20.83 15.60 -5.36
N ALA A 157 -21.30 14.36 -5.32
CA ALA A 157 -22.69 14.02 -5.01
C ALA A 157 -22.86 13.47 -3.58
N ASP A 158 -21.89 12.70 -3.07
CA ASP A 158 -21.99 12.03 -1.77
C ASP A 158 -20.83 12.27 -0.81
N GLY A 159 -19.84 13.07 -1.21
CA GLY A 159 -18.71 13.43 -0.35
C GLY A 159 -17.85 12.23 0.04
N LEU A 160 -17.79 11.17 -0.78
CA LEU A 160 -16.99 9.98 -0.53
C LEU A 160 -16.09 9.64 -1.72
N ASP A 161 -14.78 9.70 -1.48
CA ASP A 161 -13.80 9.07 -2.35
C ASP A 161 -13.65 7.58 -1.98
N ARG A 162 -14.01 6.70 -2.91
CA ARG A 162 -14.01 5.25 -2.76
C ARG A 162 -12.66 4.61 -3.05
N ARG A 163 -11.66 5.39 -3.49
CA ARG A 163 -10.34 4.89 -3.89
C ARG A 163 -9.69 4.02 -2.81
N ASP A 164 -9.76 4.43 -1.55
CA ASP A 164 -9.12 3.70 -0.46
C ASP A 164 -9.78 2.36 -0.18
N ALA A 165 -11.11 2.35 -0.08
CA ALA A 165 -11.88 1.11 0.12
C ALA A 165 -11.65 0.13 -1.04
N LEU A 166 -11.68 0.63 -2.28
CA LEU A 166 -11.37 -0.17 -3.47
C LEU A 166 -9.96 -0.75 -3.40
N GLY A 167 -8.96 0.08 -3.07
CA GLY A 167 -7.57 -0.33 -2.94
C GLY A 167 -7.37 -1.44 -1.90
N ALA A 168 -7.85 -1.23 -0.67
CA ALA A 168 -7.71 -2.18 0.43
C ALA A 168 -8.31 -3.56 0.10
N VAL A 169 -9.54 -3.57 -0.43
CA VAL A 169 -10.22 -4.83 -0.76
C VAL A 169 -9.61 -5.51 -1.99
N THR A 170 -9.22 -4.76 -3.03
CA THR A 170 -8.56 -5.38 -4.19
C THR A 170 -7.17 -5.90 -3.86
N ALA A 171 -6.39 -5.22 -3.02
CA ALA A 171 -5.11 -5.72 -2.53
C ALA A 171 -5.31 -7.03 -1.75
N THR A 172 -6.26 -7.07 -0.82
CA THR A 172 -6.60 -8.29 -0.07
C THR A 172 -7.04 -9.43 -0.99
N LEU A 173 -7.96 -9.16 -1.93
CA LEU A 173 -8.43 -10.17 -2.89
C LEU A 173 -7.31 -10.69 -3.78
N SER A 174 -6.39 -9.83 -4.24
CA SER A 174 -5.24 -10.23 -5.04
C SER A 174 -4.28 -11.12 -4.27
N GLN A 175 -4.01 -10.83 -3.00
CA GLN A 175 -3.24 -11.72 -2.15
C GLN A 175 -3.95 -13.06 -1.98
N MET A 176 -5.24 -13.06 -1.63
CA MET A 176 -6.03 -14.28 -1.47
C MET A 176 -6.05 -15.14 -2.75
N CYS A 177 -6.20 -14.54 -3.92
CA CYS A 177 -6.42 -15.27 -5.16
C CYS A 177 -5.11 -15.69 -5.85
N PHE A 178 -4.06 -14.88 -5.76
CA PHE A 178 -2.87 -15.02 -6.61
C PHE A 178 -1.59 -15.39 -5.86
N LYS A 179 -1.44 -15.06 -4.58
CA LYS A 179 -0.36 -15.63 -3.76
C LYS A 179 -0.73 -17.07 -3.40
N SER A 180 0.03 -18.03 -3.91
CA SER A 180 -0.26 -19.47 -3.73
C SER A 180 -0.39 -19.85 -2.26
N GLU A 181 0.54 -19.40 -1.43
CA GLU A 181 0.62 -19.68 -0.01
C GLU A 181 -0.61 -19.16 0.75
N ILE A 182 -1.10 -17.98 0.40
CA ILE A 182 -2.30 -17.39 1.00
C ILE A 182 -3.56 -18.08 0.46
N ARG A 183 -3.62 -18.34 -0.85
CA ARG A 183 -4.75 -19.07 -1.46
C ARG A 183 -4.93 -20.44 -0.82
N ASP A 184 -3.84 -21.21 -0.74
CA ASP A 184 -3.83 -22.56 -0.20
C ASP A 184 -4.18 -22.54 1.30
N TYR A 185 -3.71 -21.52 2.04
CA TYR A 185 -4.09 -21.28 3.41
C TYR A 185 -5.60 -21.06 3.56
N PHE A 186 -6.21 -20.18 2.75
CA PHE A 186 -7.65 -19.93 2.78
C PHE A 186 -8.45 -21.20 2.48
N GLN A 187 -8.05 -21.97 1.46
CA GLN A 187 -8.73 -23.20 1.07
C GLN A 187 -8.62 -24.31 2.14
N THR A 188 -7.54 -24.31 2.93
CA THR A 188 -7.26 -25.35 3.92
C THR A 188 -7.79 -25.01 5.31
N HIS A 189 -7.61 -23.77 5.76
CA HIS A 189 -7.77 -23.39 7.17
C HIS A 189 -8.95 -22.47 7.46
N VAL A 190 -9.36 -21.65 6.50
CA VAL A 190 -10.40 -20.64 6.73
C VAL A 190 -11.79 -21.30 6.69
N LYS A 191 -12.62 -20.95 7.66
CA LYS A 191 -14.03 -21.36 7.74
C LYS A 191 -14.93 -20.14 7.57
N GLY A 192 -16.15 -20.34 7.08
CA GLY A 192 -17.13 -19.26 6.89
C GLY A 192 -16.94 -18.45 5.60
N PHE A 193 -15.88 -18.72 4.83
CA PHE A 193 -15.63 -18.17 3.52
C PHE A 193 -15.09 -19.28 2.61
N ASN A 194 -15.59 -19.37 1.37
CA ASN A 194 -15.20 -20.40 0.42
C ASN A 194 -14.44 -19.78 -0.76
N LEU A 195 -13.11 -19.89 -0.76
CA LEU A 195 -12.26 -19.45 -1.86
C LEU A 195 -12.20 -20.51 -2.97
N SER A 196 -13.29 -20.64 -3.71
CA SER A 196 -13.40 -21.56 -4.84
C SER A 196 -12.71 -21.05 -6.12
N ASP A 197 -12.43 -21.94 -7.06
CA ASP A 197 -11.90 -21.57 -8.38
C ASP A 197 -12.83 -20.60 -9.13
N ASP A 198 -14.16 -20.77 -9.01
CA ASP A 198 -15.15 -19.84 -9.59
C ASP A 198 -15.03 -18.43 -9.01
N TYR A 199 -14.67 -18.32 -7.73
CA TYR A 199 -14.42 -17.03 -7.07
C TYR A 199 -13.18 -16.34 -7.64
N ILE A 200 -12.08 -17.10 -7.75
CA ILE A 200 -10.81 -16.62 -8.29
C ILE A 200 -10.99 -16.19 -9.76
N ALA A 201 -11.69 -16.99 -10.56
CA ALA A 201 -11.96 -16.68 -11.97
C ALA A 201 -12.83 -15.42 -12.12
N ALA A 202 -13.86 -15.26 -11.30
CA ALA A 202 -14.69 -14.05 -11.31
C ALA A 202 -13.90 -12.80 -10.93
N TYR A 203 -13.00 -12.91 -9.94
CA TYR A 203 -12.16 -11.80 -9.53
C TYR A 203 -11.16 -11.42 -10.61
N LYS A 204 -10.47 -12.41 -11.20
CA LYS A 204 -9.54 -12.18 -12.31
C LYS A 204 -10.24 -11.50 -13.49
N LYS A 205 -11.43 -11.98 -13.86
CA LYS A 205 -12.21 -11.34 -14.92
C LYS A 205 -12.54 -9.87 -14.58
N TRP A 206 -12.95 -9.60 -13.35
CA TRP A 206 -13.27 -8.23 -12.93
C TRP A 206 -12.04 -7.32 -12.97
N LEU A 207 -10.87 -7.80 -12.53
CA LEU A 207 -9.60 -7.07 -12.63
C LEU A 207 -9.26 -6.72 -14.07
N ASP A 208 -9.41 -7.67 -15.00
CA ASP A 208 -9.13 -7.48 -16.42
C ASP A 208 -10.08 -6.44 -17.03
N ASP A 209 -11.37 -6.48 -16.66
CA ASP A 209 -12.36 -5.51 -17.12
C ASP A 209 -12.15 -4.10 -16.48
N TRP A 210 -11.50 -4.02 -15.32
CA TRP A 210 -11.20 -2.76 -14.63
C TRP A 210 -9.95 -2.06 -15.21
N GLN A 211 -9.00 -2.80 -15.77
CA GLN A 211 -7.79 -2.24 -16.37
C GLN A 211 -8.16 -1.21 -17.44
N ASP A 212 -7.61 0.00 -17.35
CA ASP A 212 -7.93 1.03 -18.31
C ASP A 212 -7.19 0.80 -19.62
N GLY A 213 -7.93 0.61 -20.72
CA GLY A 213 -7.36 0.39 -22.05
C GLY A 213 -6.53 1.54 -22.62
N GLN A 214 -6.60 2.75 -22.06
CA GLN A 214 -5.82 3.90 -22.53
C GLN A 214 -4.48 4.02 -21.79
N SER A 215 -4.50 3.91 -20.47
CA SER A 215 -3.29 4.05 -19.64
C SER A 215 -2.62 2.71 -19.31
N GLY A 216 -3.32 1.59 -19.49
CA GLY A 216 -2.90 0.28 -19.00
C GLY A 216 -2.98 0.14 -17.47
N TYR A 217 -3.34 1.20 -16.74
CA TYR A 217 -3.32 1.25 -15.29
C TYR A 217 -4.64 0.82 -14.67
N TRP A 218 -4.57 0.44 -13.39
CA TRP A 218 -5.71 0.40 -12.49
C TRP A 218 -5.73 1.65 -11.61
N GLY A 219 -6.91 2.04 -11.16
CA GLY A 219 -7.05 3.21 -10.30
C GLY A 219 -8.50 3.53 -9.96
N GLY A 220 -8.68 4.51 -9.09
CA GLY A 220 -9.99 5.09 -8.81
C GLY A 220 -10.58 5.73 -10.06
N TRP A 221 -11.87 5.50 -10.29
CA TRP A 221 -12.60 6.23 -11.32
C TRP A 221 -13.39 7.34 -10.66
N PHE A 222 -13.45 8.51 -11.31
CA PHE A 222 -14.08 9.69 -10.76
C PHE A 222 -15.16 10.15 -11.73
N ALA A 223 -16.42 10.01 -11.32
CA ALA A 223 -17.51 10.65 -12.03
C ALA A 223 -17.35 12.17 -11.89
N THR A 224 -17.59 12.88 -12.97
CA THR A 224 -17.59 14.34 -13.02
C THR A 224 -19.00 14.81 -13.35
N ALA A 225 -19.35 16.03 -12.93
CA ALA A 225 -20.69 16.57 -13.18
C ALA A 225 -20.98 16.79 -14.69
N SER A 226 -19.94 17.01 -15.50
CA SER A 226 -20.05 17.40 -16.92
C SER A 226 -19.37 16.45 -17.90
N ASP A 227 -18.29 15.79 -17.51
CA ASP A 227 -17.31 15.19 -18.43
C ASP A 227 -17.28 13.66 -18.36
N GLY A 228 -18.31 13.05 -17.77
CA GLY A 228 -18.40 11.60 -17.62
C GLY A 228 -17.44 11.09 -16.55
N VAL A 229 -16.78 9.95 -16.82
CA VAL A 229 -15.91 9.26 -15.86
C VAL A 229 -14.44 9.42 -16.27
N LEU A 230 -13.63 9.96 -15.36
CA LEU A 230 -12.17 10.04 -15.50
C LEU A 230 -11.51 8.90 -14.72
N LYS A 231 -10.51 8.25 -15.30
CA LYS A 231 -9.83 7.09 -14.69
C LYS A 231 -8.40 7.49 -14.32
N SER A 232 -8.02 7.33 -13.05
CA SER A 232 -6.68 7.71 -12.60
C SER A 232 -5.64 6.63 -12.89
N PRO A 233 -4.41 7.02 -13.27
CA PRO A 233 -3.26 6.11 -13.31
C PRO A 233 -2.68 5.97 -11.89
N ASP A 234 -3.34 5.18 -11.04
CA ASP A 234 -2.93 5.01 -9.65
C ASP A 234 -1.74 4.03 -9.55
N LEU A 235 -0.58 4.54 -9.14
CA LEU A 235 0.68 3.80 -9.05
C LEU A 235 0.56 2.63 -8.06
N SER A 236 -0.02 2.87 -6.89
CA SER A 236 -0.12 1.88 -5.82
C SER A 236 -1.05 0.73 -6.20
N LEU A 237 -2.24 1.02 -6.72
CA LEU A 237 -3.18 -0.01 -7.16
C LEU A 237 -2.61 -0.81 -8.33
N THR A 238 -1.95 -0.13 -9.27
CA THR A 238 -1.31 -0.79 -10.42
C THR A 238 -0.16 -1.68 -9.99
N PHE A 239 0.71 -1.21 -9.10
CA PHE A 239 1.79 -2.00 -8.54
C PHE A 239 1.28 -3.29 -7.90
N HIS A 240 0.27 -3.21 -7.01
CA HIS A 240 -0.26 -4.37 -6.33
C HIS A 240 -0.85 -5.40 -7.31
N ASN A 241 -1.64 -4.94 -8.28
CA ASN A 241 -2.26 -5.82 -9.29
C ASN A 241 -1.21 -6.51 -10.17
N ILE A 242 -0.15 -5.81 -10.58
CA ILE A 242 0.95 -6.37 -11.37
C ILE A 242 1.79 -7.35 -10.53
N SER A 243 2.18 -6.93 -9.33
CA SER A 243 3.08 -7.64 -8.43
C SER A 243 2.49 -8.98 -7.98
N TYR A 244 1.23 -9.00 -7.51
CA TYR A 244 0.58 -10.22 -7.04
C TYR A 244 0.25 -11.20 -8.17
N GLN A 245 0.07 -10.70 -9.40
CA GLN A 245 -0.10 -11.56 -10.58
C GLN A 245 1.23 -11.98 -11.22
N HIS A 246 2.37 -11.60 -10.63
CA HIS A 246 3.71 -11.86 -11.16
C HIS A 246 3.87 -11.40 -12.62
N GLY A 247 3.35 -10.21 -12.94
CA GLY A 247 3.42 -9.61 -14.28
C GLY A 247 2.49 -10.24 -15.33
N LYS A 248 1.61 -11.18 -14.94
CA LYS A 248 0.65 -11.82 -15.86
C LYS A 248 -0.56 -10.93 -16.12
N VAL A 249 -0.30 -9.78 -16.72
CA VAL A 249 -1.29 -8.76 -17.10
C VAL A 249 -1.13 -8.36 -18.57
N ASP A 250 -2.12 -7.67 -19.12
CA ASP A 250 -2.10 -7.13 -20.47
C ASP A 250 -1.63 -5.66 -20.48
N LEU A 251 -1.54 -5.05 -21.67
CA LEU A 251 -1.29 -3.62 -21.89
C LEU A 251 0.07 -3.10 -21.39
N TRP A 252 1.11 -3.93 -21.44
CA TRP A 252 2.45 -3.54 -20.99
C TRP A 252 3.03 -2.31 -21.70
N VAL A 253 2.69 -2.09 -22.97
CA VAL A 253 3.13 -0.90 -23.72
C VAL A 253 2.52 0.36 -23.11
N GLU A 254 1.21 0.34 -22.83
CA GLU A 254 0.49 1.43 -22.20
C GLU A 254 0.94 1.63 -20.75
N ILE A 255 1.16 0.55 -19.99
CA ILE A 255 1.70 0.60 -18.63
C ILE A 255 3.03 1.35 -18.63
N PHE A 256 4.01 0.93 -19.44
CA PHE A 256 5.32 1.61 -19.48
C PHE A 256 5.20 3.08 -19.87
N ALA A 257 4.42 3.38 -20.91
CA ALA A 257 4.21 4.75 -21.36
C ALA A 257 3.62 5.62 -20.25
N THR A 258 2.63 5.09 -19.51
CA THR A 258 2.01 5.79 -18.38
C THR A 258 2.98 5.92 -17.21
N THR A 259 3.70 4.87 -16.82
CA THR A 259 4.68 4.90 -15.72
C THR A 259 5.70 6.01 -15.95
N LEU A 260 6.28 6.08 -17.16
CA LEU A 260 7.23 7.14 -17.54
C LEU A 260 6.58 8.54 -17.53
N ALA A 261 5.34 8.66 -18.01
CA ALA A 261 4.65 9.95 -18.12
C ALA A 261 4.22 10.55 -16.77
N ILE A 262 4.06 9.74 -15.73
CA ILE A 262 3.66 10.19 -14.38
C ILE A 262 4.84 10.44 -13.43
N ARG A 263 6.08 10.31 -13.91
CA ARG A 263 7.30 10.41 -13.09
C ARG A 263 7.32 11.63 -12.16
N ASP A 264 6.97 12.79 -12.68
CA ASP A 264 7.07 14.05 -11.94
C ASP A 264 5.78 14.44 -11.20
N GLN A 265 4.77 13.58 -11.18
CA GLN A 265 3.50 13.84 -10.48
C GLN A 265 3.53 13.32 -9.04
N ALA A 266 2.61 13.86 -8.23
CA ALA A 266 2.44 13.47 -6.85
C ALA A 266 1.74 12.11 -6.71
N TYR A 267 2.21 11.32 -5.76
CA TYR A 267 1.65 10.04 -5.36
C TYR A 267 0.25 10.22 -4.76
N PRO A 268 -0.75 9.37 -5.08
CA PRO A 268 -0.62 8.09 -5.76
C PRO A 268 -0.71 8.14 -7.29
N PHE A 269 -0.83 9.32 -7.91
CA PHE A 269 -0.98 9.47 -9.37
C PHE A 269 0.35 9.73 -10.10
N GLY A 270 1.45 9.61 -9.36
CA GLY A 270 2.83 9.77 -9.82
C GLY A 270 3.82 9.21 -8.81
N TRP A 271 5.11 9.45 -9.02
CA TRP A 271 6.17 8.80 -8.24
C TRP A 271 6.56 9.57 -6.99
N LYS A 272 6.22 10.87 -6.92
CA LYS A 272 6.79 11.77 -5.92
C LYS A 272 5.91 11.97 -4.71
N HIS A 273 6.53 12.14 -3.55
CA HIS A 273 5.89 12.60 -2.32
C HIS A 273 6.53 13.92 -1.94
N ASN A 274 5.73 14.96 -1.66
CA ASN A 274 6.23 16.31 -1.38
C ASN A 274 7.28 16.82 -2.40
N ASP A 275 6.99 16.63 -3.69
CA ASP A 275 7.86 17.00 -4.82
C ASP A 275 9.23 16.28 -4.90
N ASP A 276 9.49 15.27 -4.06
CA ASP A 276 10.72 14.47 -4.08
C ASP A 276 10.43 12.97 -4.25
N PHE A 277 11.47 12.19 -4.60
CA PHE A 277 11.37 10.73 -4.66
C PHE A 277 11.33 10.12 -3.26
N ASN A 278 10.93 8.85 -3.17
CA ASN A 278 11.06 8.03 -1.98
C ASN A 278 11.31 6.56 -2.37
N ASN A 279 11.92 5.79 -1.49
CA ASN A 279 12.32 4.42 -1.81
C ASN A 279 11.14 3.46 -2.01
N HIS A 280 9.98 3.74 -1.41
CA HIS A 280 8.76 2.95 -1.64
C HIS A 280 8.32 3.05 -3.09
N ASN A 281 8.10 4.26 -3.59
CA ASN A 281 7.65 4.48 -4.97
C ASN A 281 8.72 4.08 -5.98
N ASN A 282 10.00 4.28 -5.65
CA ASN A 282 11.11 3.82 -6.48
C ASN A 282 11.13 2.28 -6.59
N TYR A 283 10.86 1.56 -5.50
CA TYR A 283 10.68 0.11 -5.50
C TYR A 283 9.52 -0.30 -6.42
N ASP A 284 8.35 0.33 -6.24
CA ASP A 284 7.15 0.02 -7.01
C ASP A 284 7.38 0.18 -8.52
N VAL A 285 7.88 1.34 -8.93
CA VAL A 285 8.18 1.68 -10.32
C VAL A 285 9.21 0.73 -10.93
N THR A 286 10.29 0.44 -10.20
CA THR A 286 11.36 -0.45 -10.72
C THR A 286 10.85 -1.86 -10.91
N LYS A 287 9.99 -2.34 -10.01
CA LYS A 287 9.36 -3.66 -10.14
C LYS A 287 8.38 -3.73 -11.31
N ILE A 288 7.61 -2.67 -11.56
CA ILE A 288 6.75 -2.57 -12.76
C ILE A 288 7.59 -2.69 -14.03
N PHE A 289 8.72 -1.97 -14.11
CA PHE A 289 9.62 -2.05 -15.25
C PHE A 289 10.27 -3.43 -15.40
N ASP A 290 10.70 -4.07 -14.32
CA ASP A 290 11.27 -5.41 -14.37
C ASP A 290 10.27 -6.44 -14.95
N LEU A 291 9.06 -6.46 -14.40
CA LEU A 291 8.03 -7.42 -14.80
C LEU A 291 7.55 -7.23 -16.25
N GLY A 292 7.54 -5.99 -16.75
CA GLY A 292 7.12 -5.69 -18.12
C GLY A 292 8.26 -5.62 -19.15
N TRP A 293 9.51 -5.76 -18.72
CA TRP A 293 10.69 -5.47 -19.54
C TRP A 293 10.67 -6.13 -20.92
N SER A 294 10.30 -7.42 -20.96
CA SER A 294 10.30 -8.23 -22.18
C SER A 294 9.14 -7.95 -23.15
N HIS A 295 8.20 -7.08 -22.76
CA HIS A 295 6.97 -6.79 -23.51
C HIS A 295 7.01 -5.46 -24.28
N VAL A 296 8.06 -4.67 -24.10
CA VAL A 296 8.19 -3.33 -24.68
C VAL A 296 9.41 -3.24 -25.61
N ASP A 297 9.47 -2.18 -26.40
CA ASP A 297 10.57 -1.96 -27.33
C ASP A 297 11.84 -1.40 -26.63
N ASP A 298 12.96 -1.44 -27.35
CA ASP A 298 14.25 -0.96 -26.87
C ASP A 298 14.22 0.52 -26.47
N ALA A 299 13.33 1.33 -27.06
CA ALA A 299 13.22 2.75 -26.75
C ALA A 299 12.55 2.98 -25.38
N SER A 300 11.47 2.26 -25.10
CA SER A 300 10.82 2.21 -23.80
C SER A 300 11.74 1.63 -22.73
N GLN A 301 12.47 0.56 -23.04
CA GLN A 301 13.50 0.00 -22.16
C GLN A 301 14.58 1.04 -21.84
N LYS A 302 15.09 1.74 -22.86
CA LYS A 302 16.11 2.77 -22.66
C LYS A 302 15.62 3.92 -21.77
N ALA A 303 14.38 4.38 -21.96
CA ALA A 303 13.78 5.42 -21.12
C ALA A 303 13.62 4.96 -19.67
N ALA A 304 13.14 3.73 -19.46
CA ALA A 304 13.02 3.13 -18.13
C ALA A 304 14.41 2.95 -17.47
N SER A 305 15.43 2.49 -18.19
CA SER A 305 16.81 2.42 -17.68
C SER A 305 17.32 3.79 -17.22
N ASP A 306 17.05 4.85 -17.99
CA ASP A 306 17.49 6.20 -17.64
C ASP A 306 16.83 6.69 -16.34
N ASP A 307 15.53 6.43 -16.19
CA ASP A 307 14.80 6.80 -14.96
C ASP A 307 15.21 5.92 -13.76
N ILE A 308 15.41 4.61 -13.93
CA ILE A 308 15.94 3.72 -12.87
C ILE A 308 17.32 4.23 -12.42
N SER A 309 18.17 4.66 -13.34
CA SER A 309 19.47 5.24 -12.99
C SER A 309 19.33 6.50 -12.13
N VAL A 310 18.33 7.35 -12.40
CA VAL A 310 18.08 8.58 -11.63
C VAL A 310 17.59 8.25 -10.22
N VAL A 311 16.61 7.36 -10.09
CA VAL A 311 16.07 7.01 -8.76
C VAL A 311 17.05 6.18 -7.93
N LEU A 312 17.94 5.42 -8.58
CA LEU A 312 19.05 4.75 -7.91
C LEU A 312 20.08 5.75 -7.37
N ASP A 313 20.49 6.73 -8.17
CA ASP A 313 21.39 7.79 -7.70
C ASP A 313 20.76 8.59 -6.54
N TRP A 314 19.47 8.91 -6.64
CA TRP A 314 18.74 9.55 -5.55
C TRP A 314 18.73 8.69 -4.29
N CYS A 315 18.43 7.38 -4.39
CA CYS A 315 18.46 6.49 -3.23
C CYS A 315 19.83 6.53 -2.54
N LEU A 316 20.92 6.35 -3.30
CA LEU A 316 22.27 6.27 -2.77
C LEU A 316 22.79 7.61 -2.20
N THR A 317 22.33 8.75 -2.73
CA THR A 317 22.89 10.06 -2.38
C THR A 317 21.98 10.95 -1.52
N LYS A 318 20.68 10.68 -1.50
CA LYS A 318 19.66 11.47 -0.79
C LYS A 318 18.95 10.67 0.29
N SER A 319 18.63 9.40 0.03
CA SER A 319 17.87 8.59 0.97
C SER A 319 18.73 7.89 2.02
N MET A 320 20.05 7.79 1.81
CA MET A 320 20.95 7.01 2.67
C MET A 320 21.88 7.87 3.51
N THR A 321 22.18 7.41 4.71
CA THR A 321 23.21 7.98 5.57
C THR A 321 24.58 7.37 5.26
N PRO A 322 25.70 8.08 5.54
CA PRO A 322 27.04 7.56 5.29
C PRO A 322 27.40 6.28 6.05
N ASP A 323 26.67 5.89 7.08
CA ASP A 323 26.86 4.64 7.84
C ASP A 323 25.97 3.48 7.37
N GLY A 324 25.19 3.67 6.30
CA GLY A 324 24.37 2.62 5.68
C GLY A 324 22.96 2.53 6.25
N GLY A 325 22.48 3.58 6.93
CA GLY A 325 21.08 3.73 7.30
C GLY A 325 20.28 4.41 6.20
N PHE A 326 18.96 4.43 6.37
CA PHE A 326 18.03 5.18 5.53
C PHE A 326 17.46 6.35 6.31
N ILE A 327 17.33 7.49 5.65
CA ILE A 327 16.71 8.69 6.20
C ILE A 327 15.20 8.45 6.21
N ASP A 328 14.61 8.50 7.40
CA ASP A 328 13.18 8.38 7.61
C ASP A 328 12.43 9.65 7.15
N ASP A 329 11.28 9.45 6.51
CA ASP A 329 10.31 10.50 6.21
C ASP A 329 9.01 10.17 6.98
N PRO A 330 8.80 10.77 8.16
CA PRO A 330 7.65 10.46 9.00
C PRO A 330 6.32 10.96 8.41
N THR A 331 6.34 11.72 7.31
CA THR A 331 5.14 12.12 6.58
C THR A 331 4.69 11.06 5.56
N PHE A 332 5.54 10.06 5.31
CA PHE A 332 5.28 8.99 4.35
C PHE A 332 5.34 7.59 5.00
N TYR A 333 6.40 7.29 5.75
CA TYR A 333 6.58 6.01 6.41
C TYR A 333 5.93 5.98 7.78
N ASN A 334 5.44 4.80 8.17
CA ASN A 334 4.87 4.57 9.50
C ASN A 334 5.94 4.18 10.55
N SER A 335 7.16 3.84 10.13
CA SER A 335 8.26 3.44 11.02
C SER A 335 9.63 3.59 10.36
N VAL A 336 10.68 3.67 11.18
CA VAL A 336 12.07 3.60 10.72
C VAL A 336 12.34 2.25 10.01
N GLY A 337 11.77 1.15 10.52
CA GLY A 337 11.85 -0.16 9.88
C GLY A 337 11.30 -0.17 8.46
N ALA A 338 10.21 0.57 8.18
CA ALA A 338 9.67 0.72 6.84
C ALA A 338 10.66 1.45 5.91
N ALA A 339 11.35 2.49 6.37
CA ALA A 339 12.38 3.16 5.58
C ALA A 339 13.51 2.20 5.16
N TYR A 340 13.94 1.30 6.07
CA TYR A 340 14.88 0.23 5.74
C TYR A 340 14.30 -0.78 4.77
N TYR A 341 13.08 -1.27 5.00
CA TYR A 341 12.43 -2.25 4.14
C TYR A 341 12.34 -1.78 2.69
N TYR A 342 11.83 -0.56 2.47
CA TYR A 342 11.68 -0.03 1.12
C TYR A 342 13.02 0.34 0.48
N GLY A 343 13.96 0.88 1.25
CA GLY A 343 15.32 1.14 0.77
C GLY A 343 16.05 -0.13 0.31
N VAL A 344 16.00 -1.18 1.12
CA VAL A 344 16.57 -2.49 0.78
C VAL A 344 15.82 -3.13 -0.39
N SER A 345 14.49 -3.11 -0.37
CA SER A 345 13.67 -3.72 -1.43
C SER A 345 13.91 -3.05 -2.78
N PHE A 346 14.04 -1.73 -2.82
CA PHE A 346 14.40 -1.00 -4.02
C PHE A 346 15.80 -1.40 -4.52
N LEU A 347 16.82 -1.39 -3.66
CA LEU A 347 18.20 -1.75 -4.06
C LEU A 347 18.30 -3.20 -4.54
N ASP A 348 17.59 -4.12 -3.90
CA ASP A 348 17.49 -5.52 -4.30
C ASP A 348 16.81 -5.65 -5.69
N GLN A 349 15.66 -5.00 -5.86
CA GLN A 349 14.89 -5.00 -7.12
C GLN A 349 15.64 -4.35 -8.30
N ALA A 350 16.43 -3.30 -8.03
CA ALA A 350 17.31 -2.69 -9.02
C ALA A 350 18.55 -3.55 -9.33
N GLY A 351 18.76 -4.65 -8.59
CA GLY A 351 19.89 -5.54 -8.70
C GLY A 351 21.21 -4.94 -8.19
N TYR A 352 21.14 -3.95 -7.28
CA TYR A 352 22.32 -3.27 -6.76
C TYR A 352 23.23 -4.20 -5.98
N PHE A 353 22.67 -5.17 -5.25
CA PHE A 353 23.45 -6.15 -4.48
C PHE A 353 23.96 -7.32 -5.33
N ALA A 354 23.45 -7.48 -6.56
CA ALA A 354 23.74 -8.64 -7.39
C ALA A 354 25.14 -8.60 -8.00
N THR A 355 25.74 -9.78 -8.16
CA THR A 355 27.04 -9.96 -8.84
C THR A 355 26.90 -10.14 -10.36
N THR A 356 25.67 -10.21 -10.86
CA THR A 356 25.34 -10.29 -12.29
C THR A 356 24.66 -9.02 -12.74
N LYS A 357 24.66 -8.75 -14.06
CA LYS A 357 24.02 -7.55 -14.58
C LYS A 357 22.51 -7.59 -14.32
N PRO A 358 21.89 -6.50 -13.84
CA PRO A 358 20.44 -6.41 -13.74
C PRO A 358 19.80 -6.25 -15.13
N PHE A 359 18.48 -6.34 -15.21
CA PHE A 359 17.74 -6.30 -16.47
C PHE A 359 17.91 -4.98 -17.25
N TRP A 360 18.17 -3.88 -16.55
CA TRP A 360 18.15 -2.52 -17.10
C TRP A 360 19.54 -1.90 -17.34
N THR A 361 20.64 -2.59 -17.01
CA THR A 361 22.01 -2.09 -17.31
C THR A 361 22.98 -3.23 -17.67
N ASP A 362 24.10 -2.88 -18.30
CA ASP A 362 25.03 -3.84 -18.88
C ASP A 362 26.02 -4.45 -17.90
N LYS A 363 26.12 -3.90 -16.67
CA LYS A 363 27.14 -4.29 -15.68
C LYS A 363 26.56 -4.35 -14.27
N PRO A 364 27.07 -5.26 -13.42
CA PRO A 364 26.76 -5.26 -12.00
C PRO A 364 27.39 -4.05 -11.28
N PHE A 365 26.97 -3.81 -10.04
CA PHE A 365 27.49 -2.76 -9.18
C PHE A 365 28.58 -3.32 -8.25
N ALA A 366 29.84 -2.89 -8.46
CA ALA A 366 30.98 -3.42 -7.73
C ALA A 366 30.88 -3.19 -6.21
N ASP A 367 30.27 -2.08 -5.79
CA ASP A 367 30.12 -1.70 -4.38
C ASP A 367 28.91 -2.35 -3.71
N GLY A 368 28.06 -3.05 -4.47
CA GLY A 368 26.82 -3.67 -4.01
C GLY A 368 26.99 -4.57 -2.78
N PRO A 369 27.84 -5.61 -2.83
CA PRO A 369 28.05 -6.51 -1.69
C PRO A 369 28.58 -5.79 -0.43
N ALA A 370 29.44 -4.78 -0.61
CA ALA A 370 29.98 -4.01 0.51
C ALA A 370 28.88 -3.14 1.16
N LEU A 371 28.02 -2.51 0.35
CA LEU A 371 26.89 -1.75 0.86
C LEU A 371 25.86 -2.66 1.55
N CYS A 372 25.54 -3.81 0.97
CA CYS A 372 24.65 -4.80 1.57
C CYS A 372 25.08 -5.16 3.00
N CYS A 373 26.36 -5.51 3.20
CA CYS A 373 26.90 -5.79 4.52
C CYS A 373 26.86 -4.59 5.47
N LYS A 374 27.05 -3.37 4.95
CA LYS A 374 27.00 -2.14 5.74
C LYS A 374 25.59 -1.89 6.28
N ILE A 375 24.57 -2.05 5.45
CA ILE A 375 23.16 -1.92 5.87
C ILE A 375 22.81 -2.98 6.92
N GLN A 376 23.21 -4.25 6.73
CA GLN A 376 22.97 -5.30 7.73
C GLN A 376 23.55 -4.92 9.10
N LYS A 377 24.79 -4.43 9.12
CA LYS A 377 25.45 -3.99 10.37
C LYS A 377 24.72 -2.83 11.01
N LYS A 378 24.24 -1.90 10.21
CA LYS A 378 23.49 -0.75 10.67
C LYS A 378 22.17 -1.16 11.34
N ILE A 379 21.34 -1.96 10.66
CA ILE A 379 20.08 -2.50 11.24
C ILE A 379 20.34 -3.18 12.58
N LYS A 380 21.34 -4.08 12.64
CA LYS A 380 21.72 -4.78 13.88
C LYS A 380 22.19 -3.82 14.99
N SER A 381 22.95 -2.78 14.64
CA SER A 381 23.47 -1.82 15.62
C SER A 381 22.41 -0.91 16.21
N GLU A 382 21.35 -0.62 15.44
CA GLU A 382 20.21 0.18 15.91
C GLU A 382 19.23 -0.65 16.75
N GLY A 383 19.36 -1.98 16.73
CA GLY A 383 18.49 -2.87 17.50
C GLY A 383 17.06 -2.89 16.99
N LEU A 384 16.83 -2.61 15.71
CA LEU A 384 15.52 -2.64 15.09
C LEU A 384 14.99 -4.08 15.06
N ASP A 385 13.79 -4.29 15.60
CA ASP A 385 13.17 -5.62 15.75
C ASP A 385 11.71 -5.68 15.30
N ASP A 386 11.22 -4.62 14.65
CA ASP A 386 9.92 -4.62 13.96
C ASP A 386 9.90 -5.56 12.74
N ALA A 387 8.71 -5.82 12.20
CA ALA A 387 8.52 -6.80 11.12
C ALA A 387 9.21 -6.37 9.83
N GLU A 388 9.16 -5.08 9.51
CA GLU A 388 9.75 -4.49 8.31
C GLU A 388 11.28 -4.55 8.36
N ALA A 389 11.89 -4.23 9.50
CA ALA A 389 13.34 -4.36 9.70
C ALA A 389 13.82 -5.81 9.58
N LYS A 390 13.03 -6.78 10.08
CA LYS A 390 13.31 -8.21 9.92
C LYS A 390 13.24 -8.64 8.46
N ALA A 391 12.18 -8.25 7.74
CA ALA A 391 12.04 -8.55 6.32
C ALA A 391 13.15 -7.91 5.47
N ALA A 392 13.59 -6.69 5.82
CA ALA A 392 14.76 -6.06 5.21
C ALA A 392 16.04 -6.87 5.44
N LEU A 393 16.25 -7.36 6.67
CA LEU A 393 17.41 -8.17 7.02
C LEU A 393 17.42 -9.52 6.29
N GLU A 394 16.26 -10.18 6.15
CA GLU A 394 16.11 -11.42 5.39
C GLU A 394 16.54 -11.23 3.94
N LYS A 395 16.06 -10.17 3.26
CA LYS A 395 16.48 -9.81 1.89
C LYS A 395 17.98 -9.60 1.77
N LEU A 396 18.58 -8.87 2.71
CA LEU A 396 20.02 -8.62 2.71
C LEU A 396 20.83 -9.90 2.92
N VAL A 397 20.36 -10.80 3.79
CA VAL A 397 21.02 -12.09 4.04
C VAL A 397 20.92 -12.97 2.80
N ASP A 398 19.79 -12.98 2.11
CA ASP A 398 19.64 -13.71 0.84
C ASP A 398 20.57 -13.14 -0.24
N ALA A 399 20.72 -11.81 -0.30
CA ALA A 399 21.53 -11.14 -1.31
C ALA A 399 23.05 -11.29 -1.12
N CYS A 400 23.56 -11.13 0.12
CA CYS A 400 25.00 -11.10 0.38
C CYS A 400 25.49 -12.00 1.53
N GLY A 401 24.64 -12.88 2.05
CA GLY A 401 24.93 -13.72 3.22
C GLY A 401 24.92 -12.92 4.52
N ASN A 402 25.09 -13.62 5.65
CA ASN A 402 25.11 -12.96 6.96
C ASN A 402 26.44 -12.26 7.21
N CYS A 403 26.42 -10.92 7.24
CA CYS A 403 27.60 -10.11 7.52
C CYS A 403 27.75 -9.90 9.03
N THR A 404 28.83 -10.42 9.60
CA THR A 404 29.22 -10.26 11.01
C THR A 404 29.88 -8.92 11.31
#